data_AF-A0A7X7QM05-F1
#
_entry.id   AF-A0A7X7QM05-F1
#
_cell.length_a   1.000
_cell.length_b   1.000
_cell.length_c   1.000
_cell.angle_alpha   90.00
_cell.angle_beta   90.00
_cell.angle_gamma   90.00
#
_symmetry.space_group_name_H-M   'P 1'
#
loop_
_entity.id
_entity.type
_entity.pdbx_description
1 polymer ?
#
loop_
_entity_poly.entity_id
_entity_poly.type
_entity_poly.pdbx_seq_one_letter_code
_entity_poly.pdbx_strand_id
1 'polypeptide(L)'
;TPNVKATAAHAANAYENTDLYHRTAVLVSLADEAHFVVDIFRVRGGARRDYLWHGQSGWKGDDFSLDPGANPAPEPRPGTLAGPEVPFMADTGKGPYDSIDAQPNRRSGYSYLKDLQLTQGASDWSCQWRVGDDKATSLNLWMVGAPGRQVILAKGEHNGAPGLSPWDRYIIARDDSSATGSETSVYCAAFEPAQGAPKTRRVTGLPLIGDMDDGLPVGVKVETSAGRFVVLSSLRPERLYRFKDGDSTYLLQGSLAVLTQPDAGTSEIVHVNCTSADFGTQRIANRGAYRGTVAALDFDRVALVVKSADTLPTGKALAGQTLTLSRPEWIKNAVFMISDVTANADGTWLVHVDGPGFVSAAGTIDQVNPDSVFTKDSLEKLFNCHRLYDGKALYTADRERWFQIGTARPAYYAVGDVTMTLNDPQAAAHFKVGDRFLIMDANPGCDVTINAIGF
;
A
#
# COMPACT_ATOMS: atom_id res chain seq x y z
N THR A 1 23.03 -14.69 2.08
CA THR A 1 22.10 -14.72 0.95
C THR A 1 21.19 -13.52 1.07
N PRO A 2 20.97 -12.73 0.00
CA PRO A 2 20.05 -11.61 0.06
C PRO A 2 18.66 -12.05 0.52
N ASN A 3 18.08 -11.35 1.49
CA ASN A 3 16.73 -11.63 1.98
C ASN A 3 15.75 -10.64 1.37
N VAL A 4 14.71 -11.16 0.70
CA VAL A 4 13.65 -10.36 0.09
C VAL A 4 12.40 -10.43 0.95
N LYS A 5 11.85 -9.27 1.30
CA LYS A 5 10.52 -9.15 1.91
C LYS A 5 9.67 -8.25 1.04
N ALA A 6 8.42 -8.65 0.80
CA ALA A 6 7.49 -7.84 0.02
C ALA A 6 6.19 -7.63 0.77
N THR A 7 5.59 -6.46 0.60
CA THR A 7 4.24 -6.15 1.05
C THR A 7 3.48 -5.44 -0.06
N ALA A 8 2.19 -5.71 -0.15
CA ALA A 8 1.30 -5.04 -1.08
C ALA A 8 0.01 -4.65 -0.35
N ALA A 9 -0.48 -3.45 -0.64
CA ALA A 9 -1.72 -2.94 -0.09
C ALA A 9 -2.54 -2.25 -1.19
N HIS A 10 -3.86 -2.44 -1.14
CA HIS A 10 -4.80 -1.84 -2.06
C HIS A 10 -5.90 -1.11 -1.28
N ALA A 11 -6.23 0.11 -1.69
CA ALA A 11 -7.26 0.94 -1.09
C ALA A 11 -7.96 1.82 -2.14
N ALA A 12 -8.54 1.22 -3.20
CA ALA A 12 -9.24 1.94 -4.27
C ALA A 12 -10.17 3.06 -3.76
N ASN A 13 -10.83 2.80 -2.64
CA ASN A 13 -11.83 3.67 -2.02
C ASN A 13 -11.27 4.71 -1.04
N ALA A 14 -9.95 4.94 -1.03
CA ALA A 14 -9.28 5.93 -0.17
C ALA A 14 -9.69 7.38 -0.50
N TYR A 15 -10.03 7.66 -1.76
CA TYR A 15 -10.55 8.94 -2.23
C TYR A 15 -11.81 8.71 -3.08
N GLU A 16 -12.72 9.68 -3.12
CA GLU A 16 -14.00 9.53 -3.85
C GLU A 16 -13.81 9.38 -5.36
N ASN A 17 -12.80 10.03 -5.93
CA ASN A 17 -12.53 10.05 -7.38
C ASN A 17 -11.38 9.10 -7.77
N THR A 18 -11.20 8.00 -7.04
CA THR A 18 -10.13 7.03 -7.27
C THR A 18 -10.74 5.63 -7.35
N ASP A 19 -10.28 4.82 -8.30
CA ASP A 19 -10.69 3.42 -8.46
C ASP A 19 -9.50 2.45 -8.34
N LEU A 20 -8.28 2.98 -8.26
CA LEU A 20 -7.06 2.24 -7.95
C LEU A 20 -6.16 3.07 -7.03
N TYR A 21 -5.78 2.50 -5.90
CA TYR A 21 -4.75 3.04 -5.01
C TYR A 21 -3.94 1.86 -4.45
N HIS A 22 -2.91 1.43 -5.17
CA HIS A 22 -2.20 0.19 -4.90
C HIS A 22 -0.70 0.43 -4.75
N ARG A 23 -0.12 -0.03 -3.64
CA ARG A 23 1.31 0.14 -3.35
C ARG A 23 1.97 -1.20 -3.06
N THR A 24 3.14 -1.42 -3.63
CA THR A 24 3.97 -2.62 -3.43
C THR A 24 5.36 -2.18 -3.02
N ALA A 25 5.80 -2.58 -1.82
CA ALA A 25 7.15 -2.33 -1.33
C ALA A 25 7.93 -3.63 -1.22
N VAL A 26 9.15 -3.65 -1.75
CA VAL A 26 10.05 -4.81 -1.79
C VAL A 26 11.36 -4.41 -1.12
N LEU A 27 11.58 -4.90 0.10
CA LEU A 27 12.83 -4.76 0.83
C LEU A 27 13.81 -5.85 0.37
N VAL A 28 15.01 -5.45 -0.02
CA VAL A 28 16.12 -6.35 -0.34
C VAL A 28 17.25 -6.10 0.65
N SER A 29 17.66 -7.15 1.35
CA SER A 29 18.79 -7.12 2.27
C SER A 29 20.06 -7.57 1.57
N LEU A 30 21.10 -6.76 1.63
CA LEU A 30 22.43 -7.06 1.14
C LEU A 30 23.21 -7.87 2.19
N ALA A 31 24.36 -8.42 1.80
CA ALA A 31 25.15 -9.30 2.67
C ALA A 31 25.80 -8.58 3.89
N ASP A 32 25.90 -7.26 3.84
CA ASP A 32 26.55 -6.40 4.85
C ASP A 32 25.54 -5.64 5.73
N GLU A 33 24.32 -6.16 5.89
CA GLU A 33 23.21 -5.51 6.61
C GLU A 33 22.77 -4.16 6.01
N ALA A 34 23.25 -3.81 4.82
CA ALA A 34 22.67 -2.72 4.04
C ALA A 34 21.36 -3.19 3.40
N HIS A 35 20.41 -2.28 3.24
CA HIS A 35 19.12 -2.60 2.66
C HIS A 35 18.68 -1.49 1.72
N PHE A 36 17.95 -1.87 0.67
CA PHE A 36 17.17 -0.92 -0.09
C PHE A 36 15.74 -1.43 -0.23
N VAL A 37 14.81 -0.51 -0.48
CA VAL A 37 13.43 -0.83 -0.78
C VAL A 37 13.10 -0.32 -2.16
N VAL A 38 12.52 -1.16 -3.01
CA VAL A 38 11.82 -0.74 -4.22
C VAL A 38 10.36 -0.53 -3.87
N ASP A 39 9.82 0.63 -4.17
CA ASP A 39 8.42 0.96 -3.95
C ASP A 39 7.72 1.34 -5.25
N ILE A 40 6.63 0.64 -5.52
CA ILE A 40 5.82 0.75 -6.72
C ILE A 40 4.43 1.21 -6.30
N PHE A 41 4.07 2.43 -6.66
CA PHE A 41 2.77 3.01 -6.35
C PHE A 41 1.97 3.26 -7.64
N ARG A 42 0.80 2.64 -7.70
CA ARG A 42 -0.13 2.69 -8.83
C ARG A 42 -1.40 3.38 -8.37
N VAL A 43 -1.81 4.40 -9.09
CA VAL A 43 -3.02 5.17 -8.78
C VAL A 43 -3.77 5.50 -10.06
N ARG A 44 -5.10 5.39 -10.03
CA ARG A 44 -5.97 5.78 -11.14
C ARG A 44 -7.16 6.59 -10.63
N GLY A 45 -7.46 7.67 -11.34
CA GLY A 45 -8.44 8.68 -10.96
C GLY A 45 -7.81 9.99 -10.46
N GLY A 46 -8.66 10.93 -10.07
CA GLY A 46 -8.30 12.32 -9.79
C GLY A 46 -7.85 13.10 -11.04
N ALA A 47 -7.62 14.40 -10.89
CA ALA A 47 -7.06 15.26 -11.95
C ALA A 47 -5.58 15.63 -11.72
N ARG A 48 -5.07 15.35 -10.51
CA ARG A 48 -3.70 15.53 -10.05
C ARG A 48 -3.35 14.41 -9.07
N ARG A 49 -2.17 13.81 -9.23
CA ARG A 49 -1.63 12.81 -8.30
C ARG A 49 -0.24 13.25 -7.90
N ASP A 50 -0.02 13.26 -6.60
CA ASP A 50 1.26 13.63 -6.00
C ASP A 50 1.78 12.44 -5.20
N TYR A 51 3.00 12.03 -5.51
CA TYR A 51 3.74 11.09 -4.70
C TYR A 51 4.88 11.84 -4.01
N LEU A 52 4.83 11.90 -2.69
CA LEU A 52 5.59 12.85 -1.87
C LEU A 52 6.45 12.13 -0.85
N TRP A 53 7.67 12.64 -0.66
CA TRP A 53 8.60 12.22 0.39
C TRP A 53 9.18 13.44 1.07
N HIS A 54 9.59 13.24 2.32
CA HIS A 54 10.39 14.21 3.06
C HIS A 54 11.39 13.47 3.93
N GLY A 55 12.42 14.19 4.35
CA GLY A 55 13.44 13.67 5.23
C GLY A 55 14.18 14.81 5.90
N GLN A 56 14.85 14.48 7.00
CA GLN A 56 15.70 15.41 7.71
C GLN A 56 16.90 15.79 6.83
N SER A 57 17.08 17.09 6.59
CA SER A 57 18.13 17.65 5.73
C SER A 57 18.87 18.78 6.44
N GLY A 58 19.42 18.48 7.61
CA GLY A 58 19.95 19.47 8.55
C GLY A 58 18.86 20.39 9.14
N TRP A 59 19.24 21.30 10.04
CA TRP A 59 18.28 22.16 10.75
C TRP A 59 17.49 23.10 9.83
N LYS A 60 18.14 23.63 8.79
CA LYS A 60 17.53 24.59 7.84
C LYS A 60 16.88 23.94 6.61
N GLY A 61 16.97 22.62 6.51
CA GLY A 61 16.53 21.90 5.32
C GLY A 61 17.42 22.17 4.10
N ASP A 62 18.69 22.48 4.29
CA ASP A 62 19.61 22.84 3.18
C ASP A 62 20.64 21.74 2.89
N ASP A 63 20.75 20.71 3.75
CA ASP A 63 21.58 19.53 3.51
C ASP A 63 20.84 18.50 2.64
N PHE A 64 20.45 18.96 1.45
CA PHE A 64 19.71 18.21 0.45
C PHE A 64 20.32 18.41 -0.92
N SER A 65 20.42 17.33 -1.70
CA SER A 65 20.82 17.39 -3.10
C SER A 65 19.82 16.66 -3.98
N LEU A 66 19.51 17.25 -5.13
CA LEU A 66 18.76 16.64 -6.21
C LEU A 66 19.70 16.54 -7.42
N ASP A 67 19.80 15.34 -7.99
CA ASP A 67 20.30 15.12 -9.34
C ASP A 67 19.08 14.86 -10.25
N PRO A 68 18.53 15.91 -10.87
CA PRO A 68 17.25 15.85 -11.58
C PRO A 68 17.34 15.17 -12.95
N GLY A 69 18.53 14.74 -13.38
CA GLY A 69 18.77 14.50 -14.80
C GLY A 69 18.67 15.83 -15.56
N ALA A 70 19.81 16.49 -15.75
CA ALA A 70 20.04 17.60 -16.69
C ALA A 70 19.31 18.95 -16.52
N ASN A 71 18.53 19.26 -15.47
CA ASN A 71 18.00 20.63 -15.29
C ASN A 71 17.99 21.14 -13.84
N PRO A 72 18.68 22.25 -13.51
CA PRO A 72 18.66 22.82 -12.16
C PRO A 72 17.24 23.24 -11.75
N ALA A 73 16.94 23.12 -10.46
CA ALA A 73 15.68 23.62 -9.91
C ALA A 73 15.63 25.16 -10.03
N PRO A 74 14.54 25.74 -10.54
CA PRO A 74 14.40 27.19 -10.68
C PRO A 74 14.29 27.87 -9.31
N GLU A 75 14.37 29.20 -9.31
CA GLU A 75 14.14 30.01 -8.10
C GLU A 75 12.79 29.68 -7.43
N PRO A 76 12.72 29.76 -6.08
CA PRO A 76 11.48 29.54 -5.34
C PRO A 76 10.34 30.42 -5.84
N ARG A 77 9.16 29.80 -6.03
CA ARG A 77 7.93 30.51 -6.41
C ARG A 77 7.17 30.96 -5.17
N PRO A 78 6.46 32.10 -5.24
CA PRO A 78 5.58 32.54 -4.15
C PRO A 78 4.41 31.57 -3.93
N GLY A 79 3.80 31.66 -2.75
CA GLY A 79 2.66 30.84 -2.34
C GLY A 79 3.06 29.51 -1.72
N THR A 80 2.13 28.55 -1.78
CA THR A 80 2.28 27.20 -1.23
C THR A 80 1.88 26.15 -2.25
N LEU A 81 2.10 24.86 -1.95
CA LEU A 81 1.68 23.76 -2.83
C LEU A 81 0.15 23.74 -3.05
N ALA A 82 -0.61 24.37 -2.14
CA ALA A 82 -2.06 24.54 -2.26
C ALA A 82 -2.46 25.60 -3.31
N GLY A 83 -1.55 26.51 -3.67
CA GLY A 83 -1.77 27.50 -4.70
C GLY A 83 -0.84 28.72 -4.57
N PRO A 84 -0.61 29.46 -5.67
CA PRO A 84 0.29 30.62 -5.68
C PRO A 84 -0.18 31.76 -4.77
N GLU A 85 -1.48 31.90 -4.56
CA GLU A 85 -2.08 32.93 -3.70
C GLU A 85 -2.39 32.42 -2.27
N VAL A 86 -2.06 31.16 -1.97
CA VAL A 86 -2.35 30.58 -0.66
C VAL A 86 -1.16 30.84 0.27
N PRO A 87 -1.35 31.63 1.35
CA PRO A 87 -0.27 31.92 2.29
C PRO A 87 0.16 30.66 3.04
N PHE A 88 1.41 30.66 3.50
CA PHE A 88 1.92 29.61 4.37
C PHE A 88 1.15 29.58 5.68
N MET A 89 0.58 28.42 6.04
CA MET A 89 -0.41 28.35 7.12
C MET A 89 0.10 28.84 8.47
N ALA A 90 1.36 28.54 8.79
CA ALA A 90 1.99 28.98 10.03
C ALA A 90 2.01 30.50 10.19
N ASP A 91 2.09 31.25 9.08
CA ASP A 91 2.12 32.72 9.08
C ASP A 91 0.73 33.33 9.29
N THR A 92 -0.34 32.53 9.25
CA THR A 92 -1.72 33.03 9.35
C THR A 92 -2.23 33.17 10.79
N GLY A 93 -1.46 32.72 11.78
CA GLY A 93 -1.84 32.74 13.21
C GLY A 93 -3.02 31.82 13.56
N LYS A 94 -3.39 30.92 12.64
CA LYS A 94 -4.52 30.00 12.77
C LYS A 94 -4.01 28.57 12.90
N GLY A 95 -4.52 27.85 13.88
CA GLY A 95 -4.06 26.49 14.18
C GLY A 95 -4.53 25.47 13.15
N PRO A 96 -3.87 24.30 13.04
CA PRO A 96 -4.33 23.19 12.20
C PRO A 96 -5.71 22.65 12.60
N TYR A 97 -6.19 22.99 13.80
CA TYR A 97 -7.45 22.53 14.39
C TYR A 97 -8.51 23.63 14.54
N ASP A 98 -8.30 24.83 14.01
CA ASP A 98 -9.37 25.84 13.98
C ASP A 98 -10.58 25.29 13.20
N SER A 99 -11.79 25.46 13.74
CA SER A 99 -13.00 24.72 13.33
C SER A 99 -13.23 24.71 11.82
N ILE A 100 -13.57 23.52 11.30
CA ILE A 100 -13.91 23.23 9.89
C ILE A 100 -14.87 24.25 9.27
N ASP A 101 -15.86 24.73 10.02
CA ASP A 101 -16.87 25.68 9.54
C ASP A 101 -16.30 27.08 9.26
N ALA A 102 -15.20 27.44 9.93
CA ALA A 102 -14.50 28.69 9.70
C ALA A 102 -13.55 28.62 8.49
N GLN A 103 -13.25 27.42 7.96
CA GLN A 103 -12.14 27.21 7.02
C GLN A 103 -12.37 26.08 5.99
N PRO A 104 -13.49 26.06 5.25
CA PRO A 104 -13.85 24.95 4.33
C PRO A 104 -12.80 24.67 3.24
N ASN A 105 -12.01 25.66 2.84
CA ASN A 105 -10.97 25.55 1.80
C ASN A 105 -9.56 25.18 2.34
N ARG A 106 -9.37 25.02 3.65
CA ARG A 106 -8.04 24.85 4.28
C ARG A 106 -7.68 23.43 4.71
N ARG A 107 -8.45 22.44 4.27
CA ARG A 107 -8.24 21.02 4.62
C ARG A 107 -6.96 20.39 4.04
N SER A 108 -6.08 21.13 3.39
CA SER A 108 -4.93 20.56 2.68
C SER A 108 -3.61 20.90 3.37
N GLY A 109 -2.89 19.86 3.81
CA GLY A 109 -1.50 19.94 4.27
C GLY A 109 -0.56 20.59 3.26
N TYR A 110 -0.98 20.75 2.00
CA TYR A 110 -0.22 21.44 0.96
C TYR A 110 0.03 22.92 1.27
N SER A 111 -0.81 23.52 2.11
CA SER A 111 -0.62 24.90 2.58
C SER A 111 0.50 25.05 3.63
N TYR A 112 1.05 23.93 4.10
CA TYR A 112 2.27 23.86 4.93
C TYR A 112 3.53 23.55 4.12
N LEU A 113 3.46 23.64 2.78
CA LEU A 113 4.61 23.42 1.89
C LEU A 113 4.85 24.68 1.06
N LYS A 114 5.99 25.35 1.30
CA LYS A 114 6.39 26.61 0.64
C LYS A 114 7.75 26.50 -0.05
N ASP A 115 8.25 27.63 -0.56
CA ASP A 115 9.52 27.73 -1.28
C ASP A 115 9.59 26.75 -2.46
N LEU A 116 8.53 26.76 -3.28
CA LEU A 116 8.33 25.76 -4.31
C LEU A 116 9.34 25.94 -5.45
N GLN A 117 10.08 24.88 -5.78
CA GLN A 117 10.94 24.85 -6.97
C GLN A 117 10.53 23.67 -7.86
N LEU A 118 10.30 23.93 -9.15
CA LEU A 118 9.67 22.97 -10.06
C LEU A 118 10.64 22.60 -11.19
N THR A 119 10.88 21.32 -11.42
CA THR A 119 11.65 20.81 -12.56
C THR A 119 10.90 19.66 -13.26
N GLN A 120 11.42 19.19 -14.38
CA GLN A 120 10.84 18.07 -15.14
C GLN A 120 11.28 16.74 -14.52
N GLY A 121 10.38 15.75 -14.52
CA GLY A 121 10.62 14.38 -14.01
C GLY A 121 10.49 13.31 -15.10
N ALA A 122 10.71 13.69 -16.35
CA ALA A 122 10.59 12.78 -17.50
C ALA A 122 11.72 11.74 -17.56
N SER A 123 12.93 12.13 -17.12
CA SER A 123 14.09 11.25 -16.97
C SER A 123 14.17 10.68 -15.55
N ASP A 124 14.93 9.60 -15.39
CA ASP A 124 15.30 9.10 -14.06
C ASP A 124 16.07 10.17 -13.28
N TRP A 125 15.79 10.28 -11.99
CA TRP A 125 16.41 11.27 -11.10
C TRP A 125 16.69 10.67 -9.73
N SER A 126 17.55 11.33 -8.95
CA SER A 126 17.84 10.91 -7.58
C SER A 126 17.96 12.10 -6.64
N CYS A 127 17.72 11.86 -5.36
CA CYS A 127 17.96 12.85 -4.32
C CYS A 127 18.55 12.23 -3.06
N GLN A 128 19.14 13.08 -2.24
CA GLN A 128 19.75 12.70 -0.97
C GLN A 128 19.39 13.75 0.09
N TRP A 129 18.90 13.27 1.23
CA TRP A 129 18.77 14.03 2.47
C TRP A 129 19.90 13.62 3.41
N ARG A 130 20.72 14.56 3.86
CA ARG A 130 21.75 14.30 4.88
C ARG A 130 21.30 14.84 6.23
N VAL A 131 21.46 14.02 7.27
CA VAL A 131 21.10 14.41 8.64
C VAL A 131 22.05 15.49 9.18
N GLY A 132 23.31 15.47 8.74
CA GLY A 132 24.36 16.40 9.19
C GLY A 132 25.14 15.91 10.42
N ASP A 133 25.12 14.61 10.69
CA ASP A 133 25.91 13.98 11.76
C ASP A 133 27.33 13.60 11.31
N ASP A 134 28.16 13.19 12.26
CA ASP A 134 29.55 12.76 12.04
C ASP A 134 29.65 11.45 11.24
N LYS A 135 28.60 10.63 11.26
CA LYS A 135 28.50 9.36 10.52
C LYS A 135 28.11 9.54 9.06
N ALA A 136 27.86 10.78 8.61
CA ALA A 136 27.34 11.07 7.28
C ALA A 136 26.09 10.24 6.95
N THR A 137 25.16 10.19 7.90
CA THR A 137 23.87 9.51 7.77
C THR A 137 23.01 10.22 6.72
N SER A 138 22.45 9.44 5.80
CA SER A 138 21.60 9.94 4.73
C SER A 138 20.45 8.99 4.38
N LEU A 139 19.38 9.56 3.85
CA LEU A 139 18.37 8.84 3.08
C LEU A 139 18.57 9.18 1.60
N ASN A 140 18.64 8.16 0.77
CA ASN A 140 18.86 8.29 -0.67
C ASN A 140 17.63 7.75 -1.39
N LEU A 141 17.22 8.42 -2.47
CA LEU A 141 16.12 8.00 -3.30
C LEU A 141 16.50 8.10 -4.77
N TRP A 142 16.13 7.09 -5.53
CA TRP A 142 16.17 7.09 -6.98
C TRP A 142 14.76 6.86 -7.50
N MET A 143 14.37 7.62 -8.51
CA MET A 143 13.03 7.58 -9.09
C MET A 143 13.12 7.29 -10.58
N VAL A 144 12.27 6.38 -11.05
CA VAL A 144 12.07 6.16 -12.48
C VAL A 144 11.23 7.30 -13.07
N GLY A 145 11.75 7.92 -14.14
CA GLY A 145 11.10 9.02 -14.84
C GLY A 145 9.83 8.60 -15.58
N ALA A 146 8.96 9.56 -15.90
CA ALA A 146 7.77 9.31 -16.73
C ALA A 146 7.41 10.54 -17.58
N PRO A 147 6.97 10.38 -18.85
CA PRO A 147 6.55 11.50 -19.69
C PRO A 147 5.49 12.39 -19.01
N GLY A 148 5.69 13.70 -19.06
CA GLY A 148 4.77 14.68 -18.46
C GLY A 148 4.84 14.82 -16.94
N ARG A 149 5.64 14.00 -16.24
CA ARG A 149 5.84 14.09 -14.79
C ARG A 149 6.62 15.35 -14.43
N GLN A 150 6.18 16.02 -13.36
CA GLN A 150 6.87 17.14 -12.74
C GLN A 150 7.51 16.69 -11.43
N VAL A 151 8.64 17.30 -11.08
CA VAL A 151 9.29 17.18 -9.77
C VAL A 151 9.21 18.52 -9.07
N ILE A 152 8.70 18.54 -7.84
CA ILE A 152 8.53 19.75 -7.03
C ILE A 152 9.32 19.59 -5.73
N LEU A 153 10.21 20.54 -5.48
CA LEU A 153 10.83 20.75 -4.18
C LEU A 153 9.99 21.71 -3.36
N ALA A 154 9.86 21.44 -2.07
CA ALA A 154 9.24 22.35 -1.12
C ALA A 154 9.95 22.26 0.25
N LYS A 155 9.65 23.23 1.12
CA LYS A 155 9.99 23.20 2.54
C LYS A 155 8.73 23.10 3.39
N GLY A 156 8.79 22.25 4.42
CA GLY A 156 7.78 22.15 5.48
C GLY A 156 8.45 22.01 6.84
N GLU A 157 7.73 22.32 7.92
CA GLU A 157 8.25 22.19 9.28
C GLU A 157 8.18 20.73 9.76
N HIS A 158 9.29 20.21 10.29
CA HIS A 158 9.43 18.80 10.68
C HIS A 158 8.44 18.38 11.77
N ASN A 159 8.42 19.12 12.90
CA ASN A 159 7.56 18.82 14.05
C ASN A 159 6.20 19.54 13.98
N GLY A 160 5.94 20.34 12.94
CA GLY A 160 4.73 21.16 12.83
C GLY A 160 4.57 22.22 13.93
N ALA A 161 5.67 22.65 14.56
CA ALA A 161 5.69 23.76 15.51
C ALA A 161 6.29 25.02 14.86
N PRO A 162 5.44 25.99 14.45
CA PRO A 162 5.82 27.24 13.81
C PRO A 162 7.03 27.95 14.44
N GLY A 163 8.12 28.06 13.68
CA GLY A 163 9.33 28.77 14.07
C GLY A 163 10.19 28.09 15.13
N LEU A 164 9.77 26.93 15.64
CA LEU A 164 10.46 26.14 16.67
C LEU A 164 10.94 24.77 16.17
N SER A 165 10.69 24.47 14.90
CA SER A 165 11.00 23.18 14.28
C SER A 165 12.12 23.30 13.23
N PRO A 166 12.94 22.26 13.05
CA PRO A 166 13.74 22.11 11.84
C PRO A 166 12.88 22.17 10.57
N TRP A 167 13.49 22.53 9.45
CA TRP A 167 12.88 22.44 8.14
C TRP A 167 13.23 21.12 7.45
N ASP A 168 12.22 20.44 6.94
CA ASP A 168 12.38 19.28 6.07
C ASP A 168 12.29 19.70 4.60
N ARG A 169 13.11 19.08 3.77
CA ARG A 169 12.95 19.14 2.31
C ARG A 169 11.96 18.09 1.86
N TYR A 170 10.96 18.55 1.13
CA TYR A 170 9.98 17.72 0.47
C TYR A 170 10.35 17.59 -1.01
N ILE A 171 10.24 16.37 -1.54
CA ILE A 171 10.28 16.08 -2.97
C ILE A 171 8.94 15.47 -3.36
N ILE A 172 8.38 15.95 -4.47
CA ILE A 172 7.04 15.55 -4.93
C ILE A 172 7.14 15.21 -6.41
N ALA A 173 6.80 13.98 -6.76
CA ALA A 173 6.52 13.58 -8.13
C ALA A 173 5.05 13.83 -8.43
N ARG A 174 4.77 14.79 -9.31
CA ARG A 174 3.41 15.21 -9.70
C ARG A 174 3.08 14.75 -11.11
N ASP A 175 1.94 14.10 -11.24
CA ASP A 175 1.31 13.75 -12.50
C ASP A 175 -0.06 14.47 -12.61
N ASP A 176 -0.11 15.51 -13.44
CA ASP A 176 -1.35 16.16 -13.85
C ASP A 176 -1.89 15.48 -15.11
N SER A 177 -3.21 15.24 -15.19
CA SER A 177 -3.79 14.48 -16.31
C SER A 177 -3.67 15.23 -17.63
N SER A 178 -3.73 16.56 -17.59
CA SER A 178 -3.51 17.41 -18.75
C SER A 178 -2.08 17.37 -19.28
N ALA A 179 -1.09 17.07 -18.43
CA ALA A 179 0.32 17.00 -18.83
C ALA A 179 0.74 15.59 -19.25
N THR A 180 0.21 14.56 -18.58
CA THR A 180 0.53 13.15 -18.86
C THR A 180 -0.37 12.52 -19.92
N GLY A 181 -1.52 13.12 -20.21
CA GLY A 181 -2.55 12.53 -21.08
C GLY A 181 -3.24 11.31 -20.46
N SER A 182 -3.11 11.10 -19.15
CA SER A 182 -3.57 9.90 -18.45
C SER A 182 -4.21 10.25 -17.10
N GLU A 183 -5.21 9.47 -16.69
CA GLU A 183 -5.73 9.47 -15.32
C GLU A 183 -5.07 8.41 -14.44
N THR A 184 -4.12 7.65 -15.01
CA THR A 184 -3.35 6.62 -14.32
C THR A 184 -1.90 7.03 -14.19
N SER A 185 -1.35 6.90 -12.97
CA SER A 185 0.06 7.10 -12.67
C SER A 185 0.66 5.82 -12.10
N VAL A 186 1.87 5.52 -12.58
CA VAL A 186 2.74 4.50 -12.02
C VAL A 186 4.03 5.17 -11.57
N TYR A 187 4.28 5.12 -10.27
CA TYR A 187 5.47 5.62 -9.63
C TYR A 187 6.34 4.42 -9.23
N CYS A 188 7.63 4.49 -9.50
CA CYS A 188 8.59 3.47 -9.08
C CYS A 188 9.83 4.17 -8.55
N ALA A 189 10.10 3.99 -7.25
CA ALA A 189 11.28 4.52 -6.58
C ALA A 189 12.06 3.39 -5.92
N ALA A 190 13.36 3.60 -5.71
CA ALA A 190 14.10 2.85 -4.70
C ALA A 190 14.65 3.81 -3.65
N PHE A 191 14.73 3.36 -2.40
CA PHE A 191 15.31 4.13 -1.31
C PHE A 191 16.26 3.30 -0.46
N GLU A 192 17.33 3.96 -0.01
CA GLU A 192 18.40 3.37 0.77
C GLU A 192 18.83 4.33 1.89
N PRO A 193 18.74 3.92 3.17
CA PRO A 193 19.48 4.57 4.24
C PRO A 193 20.97 4.21 4.13
N ALA A 194 21.86 5.19 4.31
CA ALA A 194 23.30 4.98 4.25
C ALA A 194 24.05 5.76 5.33
N GLN A 195 25.18 5.21 5.77
CA GLN A 195 26.24 5.94 6.47
C GLN A 195 27.44 6.01 5.53
N GLY A 196 27.85 7.22 5.15
CA GLY A 196 28.81 7.42 4.06
C GLY A 196 28.15 7.28 2.68
N ALA A 197 28.83 6.60 1.75
CA ALA A 197 28.33 6.44 0.38
C ALA A 197 27.25 5.35 0.28
N PRO A 198 26.12 5.58 -0.44
CA PRO A 198 25.13 4.55 -0.68
C PRO A 198 25.71 3.40 -1.50
N LYS A 199 25.21 2.18 -1.25
CA LYS A 199 25.57 0.97 -1.99
C LYS A 199 24.89 0.94 -3.33
N THR A 200 23.66 1.46 -3.44
CA THR A 200 22.95 1.62 -4.70
C THR A 200 23.64 2.67 -5.55
N ARG A 201 23.98 2.28 -6.78
CA ARG A 201 24.64 3.14 -7.76
C ARG A 201 23.64 3.67 -8.77
N ARG A 202 22.69 2.83 -9.18
CA ARG A 202 21.73 3.16 -10.22
C ARG A 202 20.44 2.38 -10.05
N VAL A 203 19.33 3.05 -10.36
CA VAL A 203 18.01 2.45 -10.54
C VAL A 203 17.53 2.82 -11.93
N THR A 204 16.99 1.86 -12.67
CA THR A 204 16.55 2.09 -14.05
C THR A 204 15.28 1.29 -14.32
N GLY A 205 14.27 1.98 -14.86
CA GLY A 205 13.05 1.33 -15.35
C GLY A 205 13.37 0.42 -16.54
N LEU A 206 12.78 -0.77 -16.55
CA LEU A 206 12.86 -1.69 -17.68
C LEU A 206 11.65 -1.47 -18.59
N PRO A 207 11.83 -1.01 -19.85
CA PRO A 207 10.72 -0.75 -20.75
C PRO A 207 9.86 -1.99 -20.97
N LEU A 208 8.54 -1.81 -20.93
CA LEU A 208 7.60 -2.83 -21.36
C LEU A 208 7.73 -3.04 -22.88
N ILE A 209 7.73 -4.29 -23.31
CA ILE A 209 7.60 -4.64 -24.73
C ILE A 209 6.11 -4.84 -25.01
N GLY A 210 5.50 -3.87 -25.67
CA GLY A 210 4.06 -3.78 -25.91
C GLY A 210 3.43 -2.59 -25.16
N ASP A 211 2.11 -2.52 -25.21
CA ASP A 211 1.36 -1.42 -24.61
C ASP A 211 1.04 -1.67 -23.13
N MET A 212 0.98 -0.59 -22.34
CA MET A 212 0.51 -0.64 -20.96
C MET A 212 -0.98 -1.00 -20.93
N ASP A 213 -1.34 -1.99 -20.09
CA ASP A 213 -2.71 -2.42 -19.86
C ASP A 213 -3.15 -2.22 -18.40
N ASP A 214 -4.32 -2.75 -18.05
CA ASP A 214 -4.89 -2.69 -16.69
C ASP A 214 -4.07 -3.47 -15.63
N GLY A 215 -3.09 -4.29 -16.04
CA GLY A 215 -2.14 -4.91 -15.13
C GLY A 215 -1.02 -4.01 -14.67
N LEU A 216 -0.84 -2.85 -15.29
CA LEU A 216 0.16 -1.85 -14.89
C LEU A 216 1.52 -2.48 -14.56
N PRO A 217 2.10 -3.26 -15.50
CA PRO A 217 3.34 -3.98 -15.28
C PRO A 217 4.50 -3.00 -15.03
N VAL A 218 5.36 -3.34 -14.07
CA VAL A 218 6.54 -2.55 -13.72
C VAL A 218 7.74 -3.47 -13.69
N GLY A 219 8.79 -3.10 -14.42
CA GLY A 219 10.11 -3.70 -14.30
C GLY A 219 11.11 -2.64 -13.87
N VAL A 220 11.94 -2.96 -12.88
CA VAL A 220 13.00 -2.07 -12.43
C VAL A 220 14.25 -2.86 -12.11
N LYS A 221 15.40 -2.32 -12.50
CA LYS A 221 16.73 -2.85 -12.21
C LYS A 221 17.41 -1.94 -11.20
N VAL A 222 17.98 -2.54 -10.16
CA VAL A 222 18.79 -1.87 -9.15
C VAL A 222 20.21 -2.43 -9.23
N GLU A 223 21.16 -1.55 -9.52
CA GLU A 223 22.59 -1.86 -9.58
C GLU A 223 23.26 -1.29 -8.33
N THR A 224 23.96 -2.15 -7.60
CA THR A 224 24.63 -1.80 -6.35
C THR A 224 26.13 -2.08 -6.43
N SER A 225 26.85 -1.75 -5.37
CA SER A 225 28.24 -2.18 -5.15
C SER A 225 28.39 -3.65 -4.75
N ALA A 226 27.29 -4.36 -4.49
CA ALA A 226 27.26 -5.76 -4.04
C ALA A 226 26.56 -6.69 -5.04
N GLY A 227 26.21 -6.20 -6.23
CA GLY A 227 25.53 -6.95 -7.28
C GLY A 227 24.32 -6.24 -7.85
N ARG A 228 23.50 -7.03 -8.54
CA ARG A 228 22.39 -6.58 -9.38
C ARG A 228 21.08 -7.23 -8.95
N PHE A 229 20.00 -6.46 -8.97
CA PHE A 229 18.67 -6.92 -8.59
C PHE A 229 17.65 -6.48 -9.63
N VAL A 230 16.67 -7.34 -9.93
CA VAL A 230 15.59 -7.02 -10.87
C VAL A 230 14.25 -7.32 -10.20
N VAL A 231 13.38 -6.32 -10.13
CA VAL A 231 12.02 -6.44 -9.59
C VAL A 231 11.03 -6.30 -10.74
N LEU A 232 10.20 -7.31 -10.95
CA LEU A 232 9.09 -7.31 -11.91
C LEU A 232 7.78 -7.45 -11.13
N SER A 233 6.78 -6.63 -11.42
CA SER A 233 5.49 -6.65 -10.72
C SER A 233 4.31 -6.36 -11.67
N SER A 234 3.17 -7.01 -11.45
CA SER A 234 1.92 -6.76 -12.17
C SER A 234 0.69 -6.96 -11.28
N LEU A 235 -0.41 -6.27 -11.60
CA LEU A 235 -1.73 -6.46 -10.99
C LEU A 235 -2.57 -7.55 -11.67
N ARG A 236 -2.13 -8.07 -12.83
CA ARG A 236 -2.81 -9.14 -13.59
C ARG A 236 -1.90 -10.37 -13.69
N PRO A 237 -1.79 -11.18 -12.62
CA PRO A 237 -0.82 -12.28 -12.54
C PRO A 237 -1.04 -13.38 -13.58
N GLU A 238 -2.21 -13.45 -14.20
CA GLU A 238 -2.53 -14.40 -15.27
C GLU A 238 -2.01 -13.97 -16.64
N ARG A 239 -1.63 -12.69 -16.83
CA ARG A 239 -1.08 -12.18 -18.09
C ARG A 239 0.44 -12.26 -18.12
N LEU A 240 0.98 -12.54 -19.30
CA LEU A 240 2.41 -12.60 -19.55
C LEU A 240 2.93 -11.24 -20.03
N TYR A 241 3.81 -10.64 -19.24
CA TYR A 241 4.49 -9.38 -19.53
C TYR A 241 5.95 -9.61 -19.92
N ARG A 242 6.47 -8.72 -20.77
CA ARG A 242 7.84 -8.77 -21.29
C ARG A 242 8.54 -7.44 -21.09
N PHE A 243 9.74 -7.46 -20.52
CA PHE A 243 10.51 -6.25 -20.22
C PHE A 243 11.86 -6.30 -20.93
N LYS A 244 12.27 -5.18 -21.52
CA LYS A 244 13.53 -5.04 -22.24
C LYS A 244 14.65 -4.65 -21.27
N ASP A 245 15.80 -5.33 -21.34
CA ASP A 245 17.04 -4.95 -20.66
C ASP A 245 18.23 -5.10 -21.61
N GLY A 246 18.65 -3.99 -22.23
CA GLY A 246 19.63 -4.04 -23.32
C GLY A 246 19.16 -4.99 -24.42
N ASP A 247 19.97 -5.97 -24.79
CA ASP A 247 19.60 -7.00 -25.77
C ASP A 247 18.76 -8.14 -25.20
N SER A 248 18.65 -8.24 -23.87
CA SER A 248 17.90 -9.29 -23.17
C SER A 248 16.42 -8.93 -23.00
N THR A 249 15.60 -9.95 -22.76
CA THR A 249 14.19 -9.81 -22.44
C THR A 249 13.89 -10.61 -21.18
N TYR A 250 13.21 -9.99 -20.22
CA TYR A 250 12.69 -10.66 -19.04
C TYR A 250 11.18 -10.88 -19.15
N LEU A 251 10.69 -11.95 -18.53
CA LEU A 251 9.30 -12.35 -18.59
C LEU A 251 8.71 -12.44 -17.17
N LEU A 252 7.46 -12.01 -17.02
CA LEU A 252 6.66 -12.21 -15.81
C LEU A 252 5.24 -12.62 -16.18
N GLN A 253 4.80 -13.77 -15.68
CA GLN A 253 3.40 -14.12 -15.51
C GLN A 253 3.18 -14.40 -14.02
N GLY A 254 2.78 -13.35 -13.30
CA GLY A 254 2.61 -13.37 -11.85
C GLY A 254 2.50 -11.99 -11.23
N SER A 255 2.35 -11.92 -9.90
CA SER A 255 2.19 -10.65 -9.19
C SER A 255 3.53 -9.95 -8.93
N LEU A 256 4.56 -10.73 -8.56
CA LEU A 256 5.89 -10.22 -8.24
C LEU A 256 6.95 -11.31 -8.51
N ALA A 257 8.05 -10.95 -9.16
CA ALA A 257 9.27 -11.74 -9.20
C ALA A 257 10.48 -10.84 -8.97
N VAL A 258 11.39 -11.28 -8.11
CA VAL A 258 12.62 -10.56 -7.74
C VAL A 258 13.81 -11.47 -7.99
N LEU A 259 14.61 -11.15 -9.00
CA LEU A 259 15.91 -11.76 -9.18
C LEU A 259 16.92 -11.06 -8.26
N THR A 260 17.57 -11.83 -7.40
CA THR A 260 18.75 -11.40 -6.66
C THR A 260 19.99 -11.98 -7.31
N GLN A 261 20.93 -11.14 -7.71
CA GLN A 261 22.19 -11.55 -8.32
C GLN A 261 23.35 -10.82 -7.64
N PRO A 262 23.75 -11.26 -6.43
CA PRO A 262 24.90 -10.67 -5.75
C PRO A 262 26.21 -10.98 -6.49
N ASP A 263 27.22 -10.11 -6.34
CA ASP A 263 28.55 -10.34 -6.92
C ASP A 263 29.25 -11.56 -6.32
N ALA A 264 28.90 -11.88 -5.06
CA ALA A 264 29.34 -13.08 -4.35
C ALA A 264 28.13 -13.81 -3.74
N GLY A 265 28.02 -15.11 -3.99
CA GLY A 265 26.92 -15.96 -3.53
C GLY A 265 26.09 -16.52 -4.68
N THR A 266 24.93 -17.09 -4.34
CA THR A 266 24.00 -17.70 -5.30
C THR A 266 22.93 -16.70 -5.72
N SER A 267 22.59 -16.69 -7.00
CA SER A 267 21.42 -15.95 -7.50
C SER A 267 20.13 -16.72 -7.21
N GLU A 268 19.08 -16.01 -6.81
CA GLU A 268 17.78 -16.59 -6.43
C GLU A 268 16.61 -15.78 -7.00
N ILE A 269 15.45 -16.43 -7.20
CA ILE A 269 14.21 -15.77 -7.63
C ILE A 269 13.17 -15.89 -6.54
N VAL A 270 12.91 -14.78 -5.85
CA VAL A 270 11.79 -14.69 -4.91
C VAL A 270 10.54 -14.26 -5.66
N HIS A 271 9.44 -15.00 -5.53
CA HIS A 271 8.26 -14.75 -6.33
C HIS A 271 6.94 -14.89 -5.55
N VAL A 272 5.92 -14.18 -6.01
CA VAL A 272 4.56 -14.22 -5.46
C VAL A 272 3.57 -14.40 -6.59
N ASN A 273 2.73 -15.43 -6.48
CA ASN A 273 1.66 -15.75 -7.43
C ASN A 273 2.14 -15.88 -8.87
N CYS A 274 3.37 -16.35 -9.08
CA CYS A 274 3.93 -16.57 -10.41
C CYS A 274 3.55 -17.94 -10.94
N THR A 275 3.12 -17.99 -12.19
CA THR A 275 3.11 -19.21 -12.99
C THR A 275 4.40 -19.34 -13.79
N SER A 276 4.99 -18.22 -14.19
CA SER A 276 6.29 -18.20 -14.87
C SER A 276 7.03 -16.88 -14.66
N ALA A 277 8.34 -16.94 -14.51
CA ALA A 277 9.23 -15.80 -14.69
C ALA A 277 10.53 -16.27 -15.35
N ASP A 278 11.08 -15.46 -16.24
CA ASP A 278 12.31 -15.76 -16.99
C ASP A 278 13.23 -14.54 -16.94
N PHE A 279 14.41 -14.73 -16.34
CA PHE A 279 15.47 -13.72 -16.29
C PHE A 279 16.66 -14.08 -17.20
N GLY A 280 16.44 -14.98 -18.16
CA GLY A 280 17.45 -15.48 -19.10
C GLY A 280 18.25 -16.65 -18.51
N THR A 281 19.01 -16.40 -17.45
CA THR A 281 19.84 -17.42 -16.78
C THR A 281 19.07 -18.28 -15.78
N GLN A 282 17.97 -17.74 -15.25
CA GLN A 282 17.12 -18.39 -14.26
C GLN A 282 15.66 -18.26 -14.64
N ARG A 283 14.91 -19.34 -14.38
CA ARG A 283 13.52 -19.49 -14.77
C ARG A 283 12.75 -20.19 -13.67
N ILE A 284 11.52 -19.75 -13.45
CA ILE A 284 10.54 -20.46 -12.62
C ILE A 284 9.35 -20.86 -13.48
N ALA A 285 8.80 -22.03 -13.16
CA ALA A 285 7.50 -22.49 -13.62
C ALA A 285 6.77 -23.05 -12.40
N ASN A 286 5.60 -22.51 -12.09
CA ASN A 286 4.85 -22.86 -10.90
C ASN A 286 3.34 -22.77 -11.18
N ARG A 287 2.52 -23.21 -10.23
CA ARG A 287 1.06 -23.22 -10.34
C ARG A 287 0.43 -21.81 -10.18
N GLY A 288 1.07 -20.93 -9.41
CA GLY A 288 0.47 -19.67 -8.97
C GLY A 288 -0.50 -19.86 -7.79
N ALA A 289 -1.29 -18.82 -7.50
CA ALA A 289 -2.19 -18.77 -6.35
C ALA A 289 -3.29 -19.84 -6.37
N TYR A 290 -3.77 -20.28 -5.20
CA TYR A 290 -5.04 -21.02 -5.11
C TYR A 290 -6.18 -20.03 -4.89
N ARG A 291 -7.35 -20.32 -5.50
CA ARG A 291 -8.54 -19.48 -5.38
C ARG A 291 -9.71 -20.26 -4.83
N GLY A 292 -10.57 -19.59 -4.08
CA GLY A 292 -11.79 -20.20 -3.56
C GLY A 292 -12.75 -19.17 -2.98
N THR A 293 -13.76 -19.65 -2.28
CA THR A 293 -14.72 -18.85 -1.52
C THR A 293 -14.91 -19.42 -0.13
N VAL A 294 -15.11 -18.56 0.86
CA VAL A 294 -15.44 -18.98 2.22
C VAL A 294 -16.87 -19.49 2.24
N ALA A 295 -17.07 -20.76 2.59
CA ALA A 295 -18.39 -21.35 2.80
C ALA A 295 -18.88 -21.16 4.24
N ALA A 296 -17.99 -21.30 5.22
CA ALA A 296 -18.29 -21.16 6.64
C ALA A 296 -17.03 -20.81 7.45
N LEU A 297 -17.24 -20.38 8.70
CA LEU A 297 -16.17 -20.19 9.69
C LEU A 297 -16.28 -21.28 10.75
N ASP A 298 -15.15 -21.83 11.18
CA ASP A 298 -15.03 -22.67 12.38
C ASP A 298 -14.29 -21.86 13.45
N PHE A 299 -15.05 -21.34 14.41
CA PHE A 299 -14.51 -20.44 15.42
C PHE A 299 -13.70 -21.14 16.51
N ASP A 300 -14.00 -22.41 16.79
CA ASP A 300 -13.32 -23.19 17.83
C ASP A 300 -11.95 -23.62 17.34
N ARG A 301 -11.85 -23.99 16.06
CA ARG A 301 -10.59 -24.38 15.42
C ARG A 301 -9.83 -23.23 14.77
N VAL A 302 -10.42 -22.03 14.78
CA VAL A 302 -9.89 -20.83 14.12
C VAL A 302 -9.56 -21.13 12.66
N ALA A 303 -10.57 -21.56 11.91
CA ALA A 303 -10.43 -22.03 10.55
C ALA A 303 -11.55 -21.56 9.62
N LEU A 304 -11.25 -21.58 8.32
CA LEU A 304 -12.17 -21.27 7.23
C LEU A 304 -12.55 -22.56 6.53
N VAL A 305 -13.84 -22.80 6.28
CA VAL A 305 -14.27 -23.82 5.32
C VAL A 305 -14.25 -23.17 3.95
N VAL A 306 -13.34 -23.60 3.08
CA VAL A 306 -13.11 -23.03 1.76
C VAL A 306 -13.65 -23.96 0.67
N LYS A 307 -14.38 -23.41 -0.29
CA LYS A 307 -14.72 -24.05 -1.56
C LYS A 307 -13.73 -23.58 -2.63
N SER A 308 -13.03 -24.50 -3.25
CA SER A 308 -12.09 -24.23 -4.34
C SER A 308 -12.39 -25.17 -5.51
N ALA A 309 -12.19 -24.68 -6.73
CA ALA A 309 -12.18 -25.55 -7.91
C ALA A 309 -10.87 -26.37 -7.98
N ASP A 310 -9.82 -25.88 -7.31
CA ASP A 310 -8.53 -26.51 -7.25
C ASP A 310 -8.41 -27.42 -6.03
N THR A 311 -7.66 -28.52 -6.16
CA THR A 311 -7.27 -29.30 -4.99
C THR A 311 -6.21 -28.55 -4.20
N LEU A 312 -6.53 -28.16 -2.96
CA LEU A 312 -5.55 -27.55 -2.06
C LEU A 312 -4.62 -28.62 -1.46
N PRO A 313 -3.31 -28.37 -1.39
CA PRO A 313 -2.38 -29.19 -0.60
C PRO A 313 -2.82 -29.28 0.85
N THR A 314 -2.70 -30.46 1.45
CA THR A 314 -3.13 -30.73 2.83
C THR A 314 -1.94 -30.78 3.81
N GLY A 315 -2.25 -30.78 5.11
CA GLY A 315 -1.31 -30.69 6.21
C GLY A 315 -0.56 -29.35 6.21
N LYS A 316 0.74 -29.41 6.47
CA LYS A 316 1.63 -28.23 6.59
C LYS A 316 2.18 -27.71 5.27
N ALA A 317 1.74 -28.23 4.12
CA ALA A 317 2.28 -27.84 2.82
C ALA A 317 2.07 -26.35 2.47
N LEU A 318 1.02 -25.74 3.04
CA LEU A 318 0.73 -24.30 2.91
C LEU A 318 1.04 -23.51 4.18
N ALA A 319 1.63 -24.13 5.21
CA ALA A 319 1.93 -23.44 6.45
C ALA A 319 2.94 -22.29 6.21
N GLY A 320 2.66 -21.12 6.79
CA GLY A 320 3.44 -19.90 6.58
C GLY A 320 3.16 -19.16 5.28
N GLN A 321 2.25 -19.67 4.43
CA GLN A 321 1.72 -18.91 3.30
C GLN A 321 0.59 -17.98 3.76
N THR A 322 0.38 -16.89 3.03
CA THR A 322 -0.69 -15.93 3.35
C THR A 322 -1.98 -16.26 2.62
N LEU A 323 -3.09 -16.14 3.34
CA LEU A 323 -4.45 -16.20 2.83
C LEU A 323 -5.05 -14.79 2.87
N THR A 324 -5.45 -14.28 1.71
CA THR A 324 -6.14 -13.00 1.57
C THR A 324 -7.63 -13.23 1.38
N LEU A 325 -8.44 -12.57 2.18
CA LEU A 325 -9.89 -12.45 2.01
C LEU A 325 -10.25 -11.08 1.45
N SER A 326 -11.10 -11.09 0.44
CA SER A 326 -11.59 -9.86 -0.21
C SER A 326 -13.07 -9.93 -0.53
N ARG A 327 -13.70 -8.76 -0.61
CA ARG A 327 -15.01 -8.54 -1.24
C ARG A 327 -15.03 -7.14 -1.87
N PRO A 328 -15.84 -6.90 -2.92
CA PRO A 328 -15.93 -5.58 -3.55
C PRO A 328 -16.31 -4.45 -2.58
N GLU A 329 -17.11 -4.74 -1.55
CA GLU A 329 -17.57 -3.77 -0.56
C GLU A 329 -16.49 -3.40 0.46
N TRP A 330 -15.46 -4.24 0.63
CA TRP A 330 -14.43 -4.02 1.64
C TRP A 330 -13.42 -2.98 1.16
N ILE A 331 -13.25 -1.92 1.93
CA ILE A 331 -12.19 -0.93 1.68
C ILE A 331 -10.78 -1.49 1.94
N LYS A 332 -10.68 -2.56 2.76
CA LYS A 332 -9.43 -3.25 3.08
C LYS A 332 -9.67 -4.76 3.13
N ASN A 333 -8.79 -5.50 2.45
CA ASN A 333 -8.73 -6.95 2.53
C ASN A 333 -8.29 -7.40 3.93
N ALA A 334 -8.69 -8.60 4.33
CA ALA A 334 -8.15 -9.26 5.52
C ALA A 334 -7.07 -10.26 5.09
N VAL A 335 -6.02 -10.38 5.89
CA VAL A 335 -4.89 -11.28 5.59
C VAL A 335 -4.60 -12.11 6.82
N PHE A 336 -4.46 -13.42 6.61
CA PHE A 336 -4.17 -14.40 7.64
C PHE A 336 -2.97 -15.25 7.22
N MET A 337 -2.24 -15.78 8.20
CA MET A 337 -1.21 -16.78 7.94
C MET A 337 -1.83 -18.17 8.04
N ILE A 338 -1.59 -19.04 7.07
CA ILE A 338 -2.08 -20.42 7.10
C ILE A 338 -1.19 -21.23 8.04
N SER A 339 -1.82 -22.03 8.89
CA SER A 339 -1.12 -22.94 9.80
C SER A 339 -1.26 -24.41 9.39
N ASP A 340 -2.39 -24.82 8.82
CA ASP A 340 -2.64 -26.19 8.33
C ASP A 340 -3.85 -26.23 7.38
N VAL A 341 -3.95 -27.27 6.55
CA VAL A 341 -5.10 -27.49 5.65
C VAL A 341 -5.57 -28.94 5.71
N THR A 342 -6.85 -29.16 5.99
CA THR A 342 -7.48 -30.48 5.97
C THR A 342 -8.54 -30.56 4.87
N ALA A 343 -8.59 -31.68 4.14
CA ALA A 343 -9.68 -31.93 3.19
C ALA A 343 -10.89 -32.52 3.92
N ASN A 344 -12.08 -32.00 3.63
CA ASN A 344 -13.35 -32.55 4.09
C ASN A 344 -13.90 -33.58 3.10
N ALA A 345 -14.76 -34.48 3.59
CA ALA A 345 -15.38 -35.52 2.76
C ALA A 345 -16.34 -34.96 1.69
N ASP A 346 -16.85 -33.75 1.89
CA ASP A 346 -17.77 -33.05 0.98
C ASP A 346 -17.07 -32.26 -0.14
N GLY A 347 -15.75 -32.40 -0.26
CA GLY A 347 -14.94 -31.70 -1.27
C GLY A 347 -14.62 -30.25 -0.93
N THR A 348 -14.84 -29.82 0.31
CA THR A 348 -14.33 -28.54 0.84
C THR A 348 -13.00 -28.71 1.59
N TRP A 349 -12.35 -27.61 1.92
CA TRP A 349 -11.11 -27.61 2.69
C TRP A 349 -11.28 -26.80 3.97
N LEU A 350 -10.84 -27.36 5.10
CA LEU A 350 -10.69 -26.64 6.35
C LEU A 350 -9.28 -26.02 6.39
N VAL A 351 -9.20 -24.70 6.29
CA VAL A 351 -7.95 -23.94 6.29
C VAL A 351 -7.79 -23.28 7.65
N HIS A 352 -6.84 -23.77 8.44
CA HIS A 352 -6.51 -23.21 9.75
C HIS A 352 -5.61 -21.99 9.59
N VAL A 353 -5.83 -20.97 10.42
CA VAL A 353 -5.04 -19.74 10.40
C VAL A 353 -4.43 -19.41 11.76
N ASP A 354 -3.28 -18.74 11.75
CA ASP A 354 -2.64 -18.24 12.96
C ASP A 354 -3.29 -16.94 13.47
N GLY A 355 -3.10 -16.67 14.77
CA GLY A 355 -3.51 -15.41 15.41
C GLY A 355 -4.82 -15.51 16.20
N PRO A 356 -5.35 -14.38 16.69
CA PRO A 356 -6.49 -14.34 17.61
C PRO A 356 -7.86 -14.63 16.95
N GLY A 357 -7.87 -15.13 15.71
CA GLY A 357 -9.07 -15.41 14.93
C GLY A 357 -9.57 -14.23 14.10
N PHE A 358 -10.87 -14.18 13.84
CA PHE A 358 -11.48 -13.32 12.81
C PHE A 358 -12.05 -11.99 13.34
N VAL A 359 -11.97 -11.72 14.64
CA VAL A 359 -12.63 -10.56 15.25
C VAL A 359 -11.85 -9.28 14.96
N SER A 360 -12.45 -8.36 14.21
CA SER A 360 -11.90 -7.02 13.94
C SER A 360 -12.24 -6.02 15.04
N ALA A 361 -13.46 -6.12 15.58
CA ALA A 361 -13.99 -5.28 16.64
C ALA A 361 -15.15 -5.98 17.37
N ALA A 362 -15.48 -5.50 18.55
CA ALA A 362 -16.59 -6.00 19.36
C ALA A 362 -17.17 -4.85 20.18
N GLY A 363 -18.41 -5.02 20.63
CA GLY A 363 -19.05 -4.05 21.51
C GLY A 363 -20.39 -4.55 22.01
N THR A 364 -21.18 -3.61 22.51
CA THR A 364 -22.50 -3.82 23.13
C THR A 364 -23.52 -2.96 22.40
N ILE A 365 -24.71 -3.50 22.19
CA ILE A 365 -25.81 -2.79 21.55
C ILE A 365 -26.45 -1.85 22.58
N ASP A 366 -26.40 -0.55 22.34
CA ASP A 366 -27.00 0.48 23.19
C ASP A 366 -28.41 0.85 22.72
N GLN A 367 -28.68 0.72 21.41
CA GLN A 367 -30.00 0.97 20.82
C GLN A 367 -30.21 0.12 19.57
N VAL A 368 -31.46 -0.30 19.36
CA VAL A 368 -31.92 -1.03 18.18
C VAL A 368 -32.97 -0.18 17.47
N ASN A 369 -32.75 0.07 16.19
CA ASN A 369 -33.67 0.76 15.28
C ASN A 369 -34.20 -0.24 14.24
N PRO A 370 -35.19 0.13 13.40
CA PRO A 370 -35.72 -0.79 12.39
C PRO A 370 -34.66 -1.41 11.48
N ASP A 371 -33.70 -0.62 10.97
CA ASP A 371 -32.70 -1.02 9.97
C ASP A 371 -31.24 -0.96 10.48
N SER A 372 -31.05 -0.61 11.75
CA SER A 372 -29.73 -0.30 12.29
C SER A 372 -29.63 -0.63 13.77
N VAL A 373 -28.39 -0.81 14.20
CA VAL A 373 -28.05 -0.89 15.62
C VAL A 373 -27.04 0.20 15.97
N PHE A 374 -27.04 0.60 17.22
CA PHE A 374 -26.18 1.66 17.73
C PHE A 374 -25.39 1.16 18.94
N THR A 375 -24.14 1.60 19.03
CA THR A 375 -23.24 1.28 20.14
C THR A 375 -22.49 2.51 20.60
N LYS A 376 -22.32 2.66 21.91
CA LYS A 376 -21.42 3.65 22.52
C LYS A 376 -20.00 3.13 22.65
N ASP A 377 -19.80 1.82 22.49
CA ASP A 377 -18.47 1.22 22.55
C ASP A 377 -17.60 1.79 21.45
N SER A 378 -16.33 1.97 21.79
CA SER A 378 -15.41 2.66 20.92
C SER A 378 -14.98 1.79 19.75
N LEU A 379 -15.23 2.28 18.54
CA LEU A 379 -14.76 1.68 17.30
C LEU A 379 -13.72 2.59 16.63
N GLU A 380 -12.66 2.94 17.39
CA GLU A 380 -11.65 3.97 17.06
C GLU A 380 -11.13 3.91 15.62
N LYS A 381 -11.01 2.71 15.05
CA LYS A 381 -10.53 2.50 13.68
C LYS A 381 -11.41 3.22 12.62
N LEU A 382 -12.69 3.47 12.91
CA LEU A 382 -13.59 4.23 12.04
C LEU A 382 -13.22 5.71 11.94
N PHE A 383 -12.52 6.29 12.92
CA PHE A 383 -12.04 7.68 12.85
C PHE A 383 -11.04 7.88 11.70
N ASN A 384 -10.17 6.90 11.47
CA ASN A 384 -9.17 6.95 10.40
C ASN A 384 -9.68 6.32 9.10
N CYS A 385 -10.70 5.46 9.17
CA CYS A 385 -11.22 4.69 8.04
C CYS A 385 -12.76 4.61 8.13
N HIS A 386 -13.45 5.67 7.67
CA HIS A 386 -14.89 5.86 7.83
C HIS A 386 -15.80 4.76 7.22
N ARG A 387 -15.22 3.84 6.43
CA ARG A 387 -15.91 2.73 5.76
C ARG A 387 -15.29 1.36 6.10
N LEU A 388 -14.52 1.29 7.19
CA LEU A 388 -13.72 0.09 7.49
C LEU A 388 -14.58 -1.17 7.62
N TYR A 389 -15.80 -1.05 8.14
CA TYR A 389 -16.69 -2.18 8.41
C TYR A 389 -17.78 -2.37 7.37
N ASP A 390 -17.81 -1.53 6.32
CA ASP A 390 -18.78 -1.66 5.23
C ASP A 390 -18.58 -3.03 4.56
N GLY A 391 -19.67 -3.78 4.39
CA GLY A 391 -19.70 -5.12 3.84
C GLY A 391 -19.18 -6.25 4.74
N LYS A 392 -18.67 -5.95 5.94
CA LYS A 392 -18.27 -6.97 6.92
C LYS A 392 -19.49 -7.53 7.66
N ALA A 393 -19.28 -8.65 8.36
CA ALA A 393 -20.33 -9.32 9.10
C ALA A 393 -20.38 -8.85 10.56
N LEU A 394 -21.58 -8.49 11.00
CA LEU A 394 -21.95 -8.26 12.40
C LEU A 394 -22.57 -9.55 12.96
N TYR A 395 -21.85 -10.24 13.84
CA TYR A 395 -22.28 -11.46 14.50
C TYR A 395 -22.92 -11.18 15.86
N THR A 396 -23.89 -12.01 16.21
CA THR A 396 -24.34 -12.18 17.60
C THR A 396 -23.20 -12.74 18.46
N ALA A 397 -23.24 -12.50 19.78
CA ALA A 397 -22.19 -12.94 20.70
C ALA A 397 -21.92 -14.46 20.68
N ASP A 398 -22.98 -15.25 20.50
CA ASP A 398 -22.94 -16.71 20.39
C ASP A 398 -22.42 -17.21 19.02
N ARG A 399 -22.25 -16.29 18.06
CA ARG A 399 -21.80 -16.54 16.69
C ARG A 399 -22.73 -17.44 15.87
N GLU A 400 -23.96 -17.66 16.31
CA GLU A 400 -24.94 -18.47 15.57
C GLU A 400 -25.51 -17.73 14.36
N ARG A 401 -25.53 -16.40 14.40
CA ARG A 401 -26.11 -15.55 13.36
C ARG A 401 -25.19 -14.40 13.02
N TRP A 402 -25.29 -13.95 11.78
CA TRP A 402 -24.61 -12.75 11.34
C TRP A 402 -25.42 -12.02 10.28
N PHE A 403 -25.16 -10.72 10.18
CA PHE A 403 -25.80 -9.84 9.23
C PHE A 403 -24.75 -8.95 8.57
N GLN A 404 -24.92 -8.66 7.28
CA GLN A 404 -23.98 -7.80 6.57
C GLN A 404 -24.22 -6.35 6.96
N ILE A 405 -23.15 -5.67 7.40
CA ILE A 405 -23.13 -4.23 7.62
C ILE A 405 -23.16 -3.56 6.24
N GLY A 406 -24.18 -2.74 5.99
CA GLY A 406 -24.22 -1.87 4.82
C GLY A 406 -23.27 -0.70 5.00
N THR A 407 -23.37 0.01 6.12
CA THR A 407 -22.40 1.04 6.51
C THR A 407 -22.28 1.17 8.02
N ALA A 408 -21.09 1.51 8.50
CA ALA A 408 -20.85 1.86 9.90
C ALA A 408 -20.33 3.30 10.00
N ARG A 409 -21.07 4.17 10.71
CA ARG A 409 -20.76 5.61 10.80
C ARG A 409 -20.63 6.04 12.26
N PRO A 410 -19.49 6.63 12.66
CA PRO A 410 -19.39 7.28 13.96
C PRO A 410 -20.22 8.57 13.97
N ALA A 411 -20.80 8.90 15.12
CA ALA A 411 -21.28 10.24 15.37
C ALA A 411 -20.08 11.21 15.32
N TYR A 412 -20.28 12.37 14.72
CA TYR A 412 -19.22 13.33 14.44
C TYR A 412 -18.48 13.71 15.74
N TYR A 413 -17.15 13.51 15.78
CA TYR A 413 -16.23 13.74 16.92
C TYR A 413 -16.35 12.84 18.17
N ALA A 414 -17.16 11.79 18.15
CA ALA A 414 -17.14 10.79 19.22
C ALA A 414 -16.36 9.54 18.76
N VAL A 415 -15.39 9.10 19.57
CA VAL A 415 -14.67 7.83 19.35
C VAL A 415 -15.56 6.62 19.69
N GLY A 416 -16.74 6.89 20.28
CA GLY A 416 -17.90 5.99 20.40
C GLY A 416 -19.11 6.57 19.66
N ASP A 417 -20.30 6.04 19.91
CA ASP A 417 -21.56 6.43 19.26
C ASP A 417 -21.60 6.09 17.76
N VAL A 418 -21.56 4.81 17.45
CA VAL A 418 -21.55 4.32 16.07
C VAL A 418 -22.90 3.73 15.71
N THR A 419 -23.47 4.20 14.60
CA THR A 419 -24.63 3.58 13.96
C THR A 419 -24.15 2.63 12.87
N MET A 420 -24.56 1.37 12.97
CA MET A 420 -24.35 0.35 11.95
C MET A 420 -25.69 0.06 11.26
N THR A 421 -25.82 0.50 10.01
CA THR A 421 -26.96 0.16 9.15
C THR A 421 -26.73 -1.19 8.51
N LEU A 422 -27.71 -2.08 8.60
CA LEU A 422 -27.63 -3.45 8.10
C LEU A 422 -28.26 -3.55 6.71
N ASN A 423 -27.69 -4.39 5.84
CA ASN A 423 -28.21 -4.56 4.48
C ASN A 423 -29.60 -5.21 4.44
N ASP A 424 -29.89 -6.08 5.39
CA ASP A 424 -31.21 -6.64 5.61
C ASP A 424 -31.95 -5.78 6.65
N PRO A 425 -33.04 -5.08 6.28
CA PRO A 425 -33.82 -4.27 7.21
C PRO A 425 -34.49 -5.07 8.34
N GLN A 426 -34.57 -6.40 8.26
CA GLN A 426 -35.10 -7.23 9.36
C GLN A 426 -34.00 -7.69 10.32
N ALA A 427 -32.73 -7.51 9.97
CA ALA A 427 -31.60 -7.99 10.74
C ALA A 427 -31.52 -7.39 12.15
N ALA A 428 -31.85 -6.10 12.29
CA ALA A 428 -31.72 -5.39 13.56
C ALA A 428 -32.64 -5.98 14.65
N ALA A 429 -33.79 -6.57 14.27
CA ALA A 429 -34.72 -7.21 15.19
C ALA A 429 -34.14 -8.47 15.88
N HIS A 430 -33.00 -8.98 15.42
CA HIS A 430 -32.29 -10.09 16.06
C HIS A 430 -31.37 -9.65 17.20
N PHE A 431 -31.18 -8.35 17.40
CA PHE A 431 -30.41 -7.79 18.51
C PHE A 431 -31.34 -7.16 19.55
N LYS A 432 -30.85 -7.08 20.79
CA LYS A 432 -31.48 -6.38 21.91
C LYS A 432 -30.47 -5.44 22.56
N VAL A 433 -30.98 -4.41 23.22
CA VAL A 433 -30.15 -3.54 24.06
C VAL A 433 -29.46 -4.38 25.14
N GLY A 434 -28.14 -4.21 25.27
CA GLY A 434 -27.27 -4.99 26.16
C GLY A 434 -26.64 -6.23 25.51
N ASP A 435 -27.07 -6.63 24.31
CA ASP A 435 -26.43 -7.74 23.60
C ASP A 435 -25.00 -7.37 23.21
N ARG A 436 -24.09 -8.35 23.29
CA ARG A 436 -22.75 -8.21 22.71
C ARG A 436 -22.79 -8.54 21.23
N PHE A 437 -21.97 -7.84 20.45
CA PHE A 437 -21.75 -8.12 19.03
C PHE A 437 -20.27 -8.28 18.70
N LEU A 438 -19.98 -8.91 17.56
CA LEU A 438 -18.65 -9.05 17.00
C LEU A 438 -18.67 -8.60 15.53
N ILE A 439 -17.69 -7.81 15.10
CA ILE A 439 -17.46 -7.49 13.69
C ILE A 439 -16.30 -8.35 13.20
N MET A 440 -16.50 -9.11 12.11
CA MET A 440 -15.52 -10.07 11.63
C MET A 440 -14.80 -9.62 10.35
N ASP A 441 -13.50 -9.93 10.28
CA ASP A 441 -12.63 -9.83 9.11
C ASP A 441 -12.72 -11.08 8.19
N ALA A 442 -13.74 -11.91 8.40
CA ALA A 442 -14.09 -13.03 7.54
C ALA A 442 -15.61 -13.27 7.62
N ASN A 443 -16.22 -13.65 6.50
CA ASN A 443 -17.61 -14.12 6.47
C ASN A 443 -17.83 -15.09 5.29
N PRO A 444 -18.88 -15.91 5.33
CA PRO A 444 -19.31 -16.67 4.16
C PRO A 444 -19.47 -15.77 2.94
N GLY A 445 -19.00 -16.24 1.78
CA GLY A 445 -19.01 -15.50 0.52
C GLY A 445 -17.80 -14.59 0.28
N CYS A 446 -16.84 -14.49 1.20
CA CYS A 446 -15.55 -13.86 0.90
C CYS A 446 -14.79 -14.64 -0.18
N ASP A 447 -14.17 -13.93 -1.12
CA ASP A 447 -13.20 -14.52 -2.03
C ASP A 447 -11.92 -14.85 -1.27
N VAL A 448 -11.36 -16.01 -1.55
CA VAL A 448 -10.12 -16.53 -0.95
C VAL A 448 -9.03 -16.54 -2.02
N THR A 449 -7.89 -15.93 -1.71
CA THR A 449 -6.64 -16.12 -2.46
C THR A 449 -5.56 -16.63 -1.51
N ILE A 450 -5.08 -17.85 -1.72
CA ILE A 450 -3.90 -18.36 -1.04
C ILE A 450 -2.70 -18.02 -1.91
N ASN A 451 -1.86 -17.12 -1.42
CA ASN A 451 -0.72 -16.64 -2.18
C ASN A 451 0.33 -17.75 -2.29
N ALA A 452 0.84 -17.98 -3.50
CA ALA A 452 1.92 -18.91 -3.76
C ALA A 452 3.26 -18.16 -3.72
N ILE A 453 3.97 -18.28 -2.60
CA ILE A 453 5.28 -17.66 -2.38
C ILE A 453 6.36 -18.73 -2.53
N GLY A 454 7.42 -18.44 -3.30
CA GLY A 454 8.56 -19.32 -3.52
C GLY A 454 9.89 -18.56 -3.63
N PHE A 455 10.99 -19.31 -3.56
CA PHE A 455 12.38 -18.83 -3.54
C PHE A 455 13.25 -19.60 -4.54
#